data_AF-A0A933XWE4-F1
#
_entry.id   AF-A0A933XWE4-F1
#
_cell.length_a   1.000
_cell.length_b   1.000
_cell.length_c   1.000
_cell.angle_alpha   90.00
_cell.angle_beta   90.00
_cell.angle_gamma   90.00
#
_symmetry.space_group_name_H-M   'P 1'
#
loop_
_entity.id
_entity.type
_entity.pdbx_description
1 polymer ?
#
loop_
_entity_poly.entity_id
_entity_poly.type
_entity_poly.pdbx_seq_one_letter_code
_entity_poly.pdbx_strand_id
1 'polypeptide(L)'
;MSRRIMPVLAAVTGVLLFLGVCLATTTYRGHTSVEEPQPTSDGQLIFEDAGCVMCHGYQGMGDGLLADGLETKPRDFTSFEAMKGIPDSRIRDVIRNGIAGTAMPSFKLTENQIADVISYIRSFLADSYLTIKTCINAPITIDLKTLDIDEDRGKLKLNAEHPELLDAKLVGNHIKATPNLLETYKKLRPQRVLRTHIMVYSNKTKHEKYLALIAVRIFDCIE
;
A
#
# COMPACT_ATOMS: atom_id res chain seq x y z
N MET A 1 -17.14 70.65 63.29
CA MET A 1 -17.06 69.20 62.98
C MET A 1 -16.08 68.99 61.85
N SER A 2 -14.80 68.83 62.21
CA SER A 2 -13.69 68.47 61.33
C SER A 2 -12.71 67.72 62.21
N ARG A 3 -12.53 66.43 61.95
CA ARG A 3 -11.46 65.62 62.54
C ARG A 3 -10.99 64.61 61.50
N ARG A 4 -9.80 64.89 60.95
CA ARG A 4 -8.93 63.91 60.30
C ARG A 4 -8.47 62.90 61.35
N ILE A 5 -8.57 61.62 61.03
CA ILE A 5 -7.85 60.53 61.71
C ILE A 5 -7.41 59.53 60.63
N MET A 6 -6.12 59.57 60.32
CA MET A 6 -5.27 58.40 59.98
C MET A 6 -4.45 58.10 61.26
N PRO A 7 -3.70 56.98 61.42
CA PRO A 7 -3.44 55.83 60.54
C PRO A 7 -3.59 54.46 61.28
N VAL A 8 -3.40 53.30 60.62
CA VAL A 8 -2.55 52.21 61.14
C VAL A 8 -1.97 51.44 59.95
N LEU A 9 -0.65 51.34 59.99
CA LEU A 9 0.25 50.61 59.11
C LEU A 9 0.35 49.16 59.61
N ALA A 10 0.22 48.15 58.75
CA ALA A 10 0.76 46.82 59.02
C ALA A 10 1.23 46.17 57.71
N ALA A 11 2.53 46.00 57.62
CA ALA A 11 3.26 45.37 56.54
C ALA A 11 3.07 43.84 56.54
N VAL A 12 2.97 43.22 55.36
CA VAL A 12 3.40 41.82 55.16
C VAL A 12 4.01 41.70 53.76
N THR A 13 5.35 41.70 53.78
CA THR A 13 6.28 40.89 52.98
C THR A 13 5.76 40.15 51.75
N GLY A 14 6.43 40.38 50.62
CA GLY A 14 6.13 39.75 49.35
C GLY A 14 6.35 38.24 49.30
N VAL A 15 5.74 37.65 48.28
CA VAL A 15 6.20 36.44 47.59
C VAL A 15 5.76 36.61 46.13
N LEU A 16 6.74 36.70 45.23
CA LEU A 16 6.57 36.44 43.80
C LEU A 16 6.02 35.03 43.64
N LEU A 17 4.71 34.90 43.44
CA LEU A 17 4.09 33.64 43.05
C LEU A 17 3.82 33.72 41.55
N PHE A 18 4.79 33.22 40.79
CA PHE A 18 4.66 32.78 39.41
C PHE A 18 3.44 31.85 39.29
N LEU A 19 2.26 32.40 39.06
CA LEU A 19 1.17 31.67 38.44
C LEU A 19 1.44 31.65 36.94
N GLY A 20 2.48 30.91 36.57
CA GLY A 20 2.61 30.37 35.23
C GLY A 20 1.42 29.46 35.00
N VAL A 21 0.35 30.04 34.45
CA VAL A 21 -0.72 29.29 33.82
C VAL A 21 -0.07 28.58 32.64
N CYS A 22 0.48 27.40 32.89
CA CYS A 22 0.69 26.41 31.85
C CYS A 22 -0.71 26.07 31.33
N LEU A 23 -1.19 26.84 30.35
CA LEU A 23 -2.07 26.28 29.35
C LEU A 23 -1.25 25.16 28.71
N ALA A 24 -1.38 23.96 29.29
CA ALA A 24 -1.12 22.74 28.57
C ALA A 24 -2.15 22.71 27.44
N THR A 25 -1.85 23.46 26.38
CA THR A 25 -2.27 23.08 25.05
C THR A 25 -1.70 21.68 24.91
N THR A 26 -2.54 20.68 25.17
CA THR A 26 -2.42 19.41 24.46
C THR A 26 -2.43 19.84 23.01
N THR A 27 -1.22 20.02 22.47
CA THR A 27 -0.97 19.91 21.07
C THR A 27 -1.43 18.50 20.79
N TYR A 28 -2.66 18.38 20.28
CA TYR A 28 -3.13 17.15 19.69
C TYR A 28 -2.12 16.86 18.59
N ARG A 29 -1.13 16.03 18.94
CA ARG A 29 -0.06 15.62 18.05
C ARG A 29 -0.78 14.74 17.06
N GLY A 30 -1.17 15.36 15.94
CA GLY A 30 -1.89 14.69 14.88
C GLY A 30 -1.22 13.36 14.64
N HIS A 31 -2.00 12.28 14.69
CA HIS A 31 -1.55 11.01 14.15
C HIS A 31 -1.04 11.33 12.75
N THR A 32 0.27 11.21 12.56
CA THR A 32 0.85 11.09 11.23
C THR A 32 0.12 9.93 10.58
N SER A 33 -0.83 10.24 9.71
CA SER A 33 -1.50 9.26 8.86
C SER A 33 -0.40 8.45 8.19
N VAL A 34 -0.46 7.13 8.35
CA VAL A 34 0.49 6.26 7.66
C VAL A 34 0.33 6.52 6.16
N GLU A 35 1.49 6.54 5.52
CA GLU A 35 1.78 6.77 4.11
C GLU A 35 1.23 5.61 3.27
N GLU A 36 -0.09 5.46 3.23
CA GLU A 36 -0.75 4.44 2.41
C GLU A 36 -0.88 4.95 0.97
N PRO A 37 -0.44 4.15 -0.03
CA PRO A 37 -0.57 4.53 -1.43
C PRO A 37 -2.04 4.75 -1.76
N GLN A 38 -2.34 5.89 -2.36
CA GLN A 38 -3.71 6.23 -2.73
C GLN A 38 -4.28 5.15 -3.67
N PRO A 39 -5.52 4.70 -3.44
CA PRO A 39 -6.16 3.74 -4.32
C PRO A 39 -6.19 4.19 -5.78
N THR A 40 -5.87 3.27 -6.70
CA THR A 40 -5.79 3.56 -8.14
C THR A 40 -6.99 3.03 -8.92
N SER A 41 -7.91 2.35 -8.24
CA SER A 41 -9.15 1.82 -8.82
C SER A 41 -10.29 1.84 -7.79
N ASP A 42 -11.53 1.86 -8.28
CA ASP A 42 -12.73 1.80 -7.44
C ASP A 42 -12.76 0.50 -6.61
N GLY A 43 -12.32 -0.63 -7.19
CA GLY A 43 -12.20 -1.90 -6.48
C GLY A 43 -11.22 -1.85 -5.31
N GLN A 44 -10.10 -1.14 -5.47
CA GLN A 44 -9.14 -0.94 -4.38
C GLN A 44 -9.71 -0.04 -3.28
N LEU A 45 -10.35 1.08 -3.64
CA LEU A 45 -11.03 1.97 -2.69
C LEU A 45 -12.02 1.19 -1.82
N ILE A 46 -12.90 0.41 -2.47
CA ILE A 46 -13.92 -0.36 -1.77
C ILE A 46 -13.27 -1.44 -0.89
N PHE A 47 -12.20 -2.09 -1.35
CA PHE A 47 -11.49 -3.11 -0.57
C PHE A 47 -10.88 -2.52 0.71
N GLU A 48 -10.33 -1.31 0.63
CA GLU A 48 -9.76 -0.58 1.77
C GLU A 48 -10.88 -0.06 2.70
N ASP A 49 -11.86 0.65 2.16
CA ASP A 49 -12.97 1.27 2.91
C ASP A 49 -13.86 0.24 3.61
N ALA A 50 -14.07 -0.93 2.98
CA ALA A 50 -14.83 -2.02 3.60
C ALA A 50 -14.01 -2.75 4.69
N GLY A 51 -12.74 -2.40 4.90
CA GLY A 51 -11.88 -3.00 5.90
C GLY A 51 -11.36 -4.39 5.52
N CYS A 52 -11.43 -4.80 4.24
CA CYS A 52 -10.91 -6.09 3.79
C CYS A 52 -9.41 -6.21 4.09
N VAL A 53 -8.68 -5.09 3.98
CA VAL A 53 -7.24 -4.98 4.31
C VAL A 53 -6.90 -5.35 5.74
N MET A 54 -7.83 -5.22 6.69
CA MET A 54 -7.58 -5.54 8.10
C MET A 54 -7.28 -7.03 8.31
N CYS A 55 -7.83 -7.89 7.45
CA CYS A 55 -7.60 -9.33 7.47
C CYS A 55 -6.75 -9.80 6.29
N HIS A 56 -7.06 -9.32 5.08
CA HIS A 56 -6.39 -9.78 3.85
C HIS A 56 -5.09 -9.02 3.54
N GLY A 57 -4.81 -7.91 4.22
CA GLY A 57 -3.64 -7.07 4.00
C GLY A 57 -3.74 -6.20 2.74
N TYR A 58 -3.03 -5.07 2.72
CA TYR A 58 -2.93 -4.19 1.55
C TYR A 58 -2.31 -4.88 0.33
N GLN A 59 -1.54 -5.94 0.55
CA GLN A 59 -0.88 -6.72 -0.48
C GLN A 59 -1.66 -7.99 -0.85
N GLY A 60 -2.82 -8.24 -0.22
CA GLY A 60 -3.64 -9.41 -0.49
C GLY A 60 -3.08 -10.73 0.04
N MET A 61 -2.06 -10.72 0.91
CA MET A 61 -1.33 -11.92 1.36
C MET A 61 -2.03 -12.68 2.51
N GLY A 62 -3.18 -12.20 2.98
CA GLY A 62 -3.87 -12.81 4.11
C GLY A 62 -3.15 -12.61 5.44
N ASP A 63 -2.40 -11.51 5.56
CA ASP A 63 -1.53 -11.13 6.69
C ASP A 63 -1.88 -9.74 7.26
N GLY A 64 -3.14 -9.33 7.11
CA GLY A 64 -3.63 -8.09 7.69
C GLY A 64 -3.50 -8.08 9.22
N LEU A 65 -3.61 -6.90 9.83
CA LEU A 65 -3.42 -6.70 11.28
C LEU A 65 -4.20 -7.70 12.17
N LEU A 66 -5.38 -8.14 11.72
CA LEU A 66 -6.24 -9.06 12.46
C LEU A 66 -5.96 -10.54 12.14
N ALA A 67 -5.18 -10.86 11.11
CA ALA A 67 -5.02 -12.22 10.59
C ALA A 67 -4.49 -13.23 11.62
N ASP A 68 -3.51 -12.83 12.44
CA ASP A 68 -2.88 -13.71 13.44
C ASP A 68 -3.83 -14.12 14.58
N GLY A 69 -4.92 -13.38 14.79
CA GLY A 69 -5.92 -13.67 15.82
C GLY A 69 -7.04 -14.59 15.37
N LEU A 70 -7.05 -15.03 14.10
CA LEU A 70 -8.16 -15.80 13.51
C LEU A 70 -7.84 -17.30 13.51
N GLU A 71 -8.81 -18.12 13.91
CA GLU A 71 -8.68 -19.59 13.83
C GLU A 71 -8.48 -20.08 12.39
N THR A 72 -9.13 -19.42 11.43
CA THR A 72 -8.94 -19.66 9.99
C THR A 72 -8.19 -18.49 9.38
N LYS A 73 -7.01 -18.76 8.82
CA LYS A 73 -6.21 -17.73 8.14
C LYS A 73 -6.99 -17.15 6.95
N PRO A 74 -7.02 -15.81 6.78
CA PRO A 74 -7.57 -15.18 5.59
C PRO A 74 -6.90 -15.72 4.32
N ARG A 75 -7.65 -15.78 3.23
CA ARG A 75 -7.11 -16.27 1.96
C ARG A 75 -6.03 -15.32 1.44
N ASP A 76 -4.92 -15.92 1.03
CA ASP A 76 -3.86 -15.25 0.27
C ASP A 76 -4.30 -15.17 -1.20
N PHE A 77 -4.63 -13.95 -1.63
CA PHE A 77 -5.03 -13.64 -3.01
C PHE A 77 -3.85 -13.59 -3.98
N THR A 78 -2.61 -13.56 -3.49
CA THR A 78 -1.39 -13.61 -4.31
C THR A 78 -0.96 -15.03 -4.65
N SER A 79 -1.51 -16.02 -3.94
CA SER A 79 -1.21 -17.44 -4.16
C SER A 79 -2.06 -18.05 -5.26
N PHE A 80 -1.41 -18.40 -6.38
CA PHE A 80 -2.05 -19.15 -7.46
C PHE A 80 -2.69 -20.44 -6.94
N GLU A 81 -2.01 -21.20 -6.09
CA GLU A 81 -2.54 -22.45 -5.53
C GLU A 81 -3.81 -22.22 -4.69
N ALA A 82 -3.85 -21.12 -3.92
CA ALA A 82 -4.98 -20.78 -3.09
C ALA A 82 -6.18 -20.27 -3.89
N MET A 83 -5.96 -19.74 -5.09
CA MET A 83 -6.99 -19.08 -5.88
C MET A 83 -7.38 -19.81 -7.16
N LYS A 84 -6.56 -20.77 -7.63
CA LYS A 84 -6.84 -21.59 -8.81
C LYS A 84 -8.17 -22.31 -8.65
N GLY A 85 -8.98 -22.31 -9.70
CA GLY A 85 -10.27 -23.00 -9.71
C GLY A 85 -11.37 -22.37 -8.85
N ILE A 86 -11.12 -21.26 -8.15
CA ILE A 86 -12.19 -20.48 -7.51
C ILE A 86 -12.86 -19.65 -8.60
N PRO A 87 -14.17 -19.79 -8.88
CA PRO A 87 -14.87 -18.94 -9.84
C PRO A 87 -15.26 -17.59 -9.20
N ASP A 88 -15.44 -16.56 -10.02
CA ASP A 88 -15.87 -15.22 -9.54
C ASP A 88 -17.23 -15.26 -8.84
N SER A 89 -18.12 -16.20 -9.23
CA SER A 89 -19.37 -16.44 -8.50
C SER A 89 -19.14 -16.83 -7.06
N ARG A 90 -18.14 -17.66 -6.78
CA ARG A 90 -17.82 -18.03 -5.40
C ARG A 90 -17.30 -16.86 -4.60
N ILE A 91 -16.45 -16.01 -5.20
CA ILE A 91 -15.93 -14.81 -4.53
C ILE A 91 -17.08 -13.83 -4.25
N ARG A 92 -17.97 -13.62 -5.22
CA ARG A 92 -19.20 -12.83 -5.06
C ARG A 92 -20.04 -13.32 -3.88
N ASP A 93 -20.31 -14.63 -3.82
CA ASP A 93 -21.12 -15.22 -2.75
C ASP A 93 -20.49 -15.03 -1.37
N VAL A 94 -19.17 -15.16 -1.28
CA VAL A 94 -18.41 -14.93 -0.03
C VAL A 94 -18.46 -13.46 0.38
N ILE A 95 -18.29 -12.51 -0.54
CA ILE A 95 -18.42 -11.07 -0.20
C ILE A 95 -19.84 -10.76 0.25
N ARG A 96 -20.87 -11.30 -0.41
CA ARG A 96 -22.27 -11.05 -0.05
C ARG A 96 -22.65 -11.65 1.28
N ASN A 97 -22.26 -12.89 1.55
CA ASN A 97 -22.82 -13.68 2.64
C ASN A 97 -21.83 -13.96 3.78
N GLY A 98 -20.55 -13.64 3.60
CA GLY A 98 -19.49 -14.09 4.47
C GLY A 98 -19.25 -15.59 4.38
N ILE A 99 -18.51 -16.12 5.34
CA ILE A 99 -18.30 -17.57 5.49
C ILE A 99 -18.70 -17.96 6.91
N ALA A 100 -19.81 -18.70 7.03
CA ALA A 100 -20.32 -19.18 8.31
C ALA A 100 -19.26 -20.00 9.08
N GLY A 101 -19.14 -19.73 10.37
CA GLY A 101 -18.13 -20.37 11.23
C GLY A 101 -16.72 -19.80 11.08
N THR A 102 -16.54 -18.67 10.39
CA THR A 102 -15.26 -17.95 10.29
C THR A 102 -15.45 -16.46 10.62
N ALA A 103 -14.35 -15.72 10.67
CA ALA A 103 -14.37 -14.28 10.86
C ALA A 103 -14.66 -13.46 9.58
N MET A 104 -14.89 -14.10 8.42
CA MET A 104 -15.22 -13.41 7.17
C MET A 104 -16.69 -12.97 7.17
N PRO A 105 -17.01 -11.66 7.31
CA PRO A 105 -18.38 -11.19 7.45
C PRO A 105 -19.07 -11.03 6.09
N SER A 106 -20.38 -10.80 6.11
CA SER A 106 -21.16 -10.36 4.95
C SER A 106 -21.00 -8.86 4.71
N PHE A 107 -20.89 -8.44 3.45
CA PHE A 107 -20.80 -7.02 3.07
C PHE A 107 -22.02 -6.56 2.27
N LYS A 108 -22.55 -5.38 2.61
CA LYS A 108 -23.68 -4.75 1.92
C LYS A 108 -23.20 -3.90 0.73
N LEU A 109 -22.62 -4.56 -0.27
CA LEU A 109 -22.15 -3.94 -1.50
C LEU A 109 -23.12 -4.22 -2.67
N THR A 110 -23.21 -3.26 -3.60
CA THR A 110 -23.95 -3.44 -4.86
C THR A 110 -23.28 -4.47 -5.76
N GLU A 111 -23.99 -4.99 -6.77
CA GLU A 111 -23.39 -5.91 -7.77
C GLU A 111 -22.17 -5.31 -8.46
N ASN A 112 -22.22 -4.03 -8.83
CA ASN A 112 -21.10 -3.35 -9.49
C ASN A 112 -19.90 -3.23 -8.54
N GLN A 113 -20.11 -2.76 -7.31
CA GLN A 113 -19.04 -2.68 -6.32
C GLN A 113 -18.39 -4.04 -6.04
N ILE A 114 -19.18 -5.12 -6.00
CA ILE A 114 -18.63 -6.46 -5.83
C ILE A 114 -17.84 -6.89 -7.06
N ALA A 115 -18.30 -6.58 -8.26
CA ALA A 115 -17.53 -6.83 -9.48
C ALA A 115 -16.18 -6.08 -9.48
N ASP A 116 -16.17 -4.82 -9.03
CA ASP A 116 -14.95 -4.01 -8.91
C ASP A 116 -13.98 -4.61 -7.88
N VAL A 117 -14.48 -5.02 -6.71
CA VAL A 117 -13.68 -5.69 -5.69
C VAL A 117 -13.16 -7.04 -6.19
N ILE A 118 -13.95 -7.83 -6.93
CA ILE A 118 -13.50 -9.08 -7.53
C ILE A 118 -12.38 -8.81 -8.54
N SER A 119 -12.54 -7.80 -9.39
CA SER A 119 -11.50 -7.38 -10.34
C SER A 119 -10.19 -7.02 -9.61
N TYR A 120 -10.29 -6.27 -8.51
CA TYR A 120 -9.14 -5.94 -7.68
C TYR A 120 -8.53 -7.19 -7.01
N ILE A 121 -9.33 -8.09 -6.45
CA ILE A 121 -8.86 -9.37 -5.88
C ILE A 121 -8.13 -10.20 -6.94
N ARG A 122 -8.64 -10.25 -8.18
CA ARG A 122 -8.01 -10.97 -9.28
C ARG A 122 -6.74 -10.30 -9.77
N SER A 123 -6.59 -8.99 -9.59
CA SER A 123 -5.34 -8.30 -9.95
C SER A 123 -4.14 -8.80 -9.13
N PHE A 124 -4.36 -9.39 -7.95
CA PHE A 124 -3.30 -10.05 -7.17
C PHE A 124 -2.78 -11.35 -7.83
N LEU A 125 -3.53 -11.93 -8.78
CA LEU A 125 -3.21 -13.18 -9.50
C LEU A 125 -2.66 -12.96 -10.92
N ALA A 126 -2.13 -11.79 -11.25
CA ALA A 126 -1.40 -11.63 -12.52
C ALA A 126 -0.05 -12.40 -12.43
N ASP A 127 -0.13 -13.72 -12.67
CA ASP A 127 0.73 -14.84 -12.24
C ASP A 127 2.16 -14.92 -12.84
N SER A 128 2.96 -13.87 -12.68
CA SER A 128 4.37 -14.04 -12.26
C SER A 128 4.74 -12.81 -11.46
N TYR A 129 4.12 -12.73 -10.28
CA TYR A 129 4.26 -11.56 -9.44
C TYR A 129 5.57 -11.63 -8.67
N LEU A 130 6.57 -10.89 -9.15
CA LEU A 130 7.85 -10.75 -8.47
C LEU A 130 7.90 -9.38 -7.80
N THR A 131 7.97 -9.35 -6.47
CA THR A 131 8.28 -8.11 -5.75
C THR A 131 9.77 -7.95 -5.57
N ILE A 132 10.26 -6.77 -5.91
CA ILE A 132 11.67 -6.43 -5.91
C ILE A 132 11.88 -5.16 -5.12
N LYS A 133 12.95 -5.14 -4.32
CA LYS A 133 13.41 -3.94 -3.62
C LYS A 133 14.68 -3.43 -4.29
N THR A 134 14.77 -2.13 -4.53
CA THR A 134 15.99 -1.49 -5.04
C THR A 134 16.21 -0.10 -4.43
N CYS A 135 17.44 0.38 -4.44
CA CYS A 135 17.76 1.76 -4.06
C CYS A 135 17.59 2.70 -5.24
N ILE A 136 17.31 3.97 -4.96
CA ILE A 136 17.14 5.02 -5.98
C ILE A 136 18.34 5.18 -6.93
N ASN A 137 19.54 4.81 -6.49
CA ASN A 137 20.77 4.87 -7.27
C ASN A 137 21.27 3.49 -7.74
N ALA A 138 20.48 2.43 -7.53
CA ALA A 138 20.87 1.05 -7.84
C ALA A 138 19.97 0.44 -8.93
N PRO A 139 20.52 0.13 -10.12
CA PRO A 139 19.83 -0.70 -11.09
C PRO A 139 19.70 -2.15 -10.60
N ILE A 140 18.62 -2.83 -10.99
CA ILE A 140 18.43 -4.25 -10.74
C ILE A 140 18.34 -5.05 -12.05
N THR A 141 18.81 -6.29 -12.00
CA THR A 141 18.71 -7.30 -13.06
C THR A 141 17.85 -8.46 -12.57
N ILE A 142 16.90 -8.91 -13.40
CA ILE A 142 15.93 -9.96 -13.08
C ILE A 142 16.06 -11.04 -14.14
N ASP A 143 16.30 -12.29 -13.75
CA ASP A 143 16.35 -13.41 -14.71
C ASP A 143 14.92 -13.82 -15.08
N LEU A 144 14.60 -13.87 -16.38
CA LEU A 144 13.27 -14.26 -16.86
C LEU A 144 12.85 -15.67 -16.40
N LYS A 145 13.81 -16.55 -16.10
CA LYS A 145 13.52 -17.88 -15.53
C LYS A 145 12.80 -17.80 -14.18
N THR A 146 13.00 -16.73 -13.41
CA THR A 146 12.33 -16.58 -12.10
C THR A 146 10.86 -16.23 -12.23
N LEU A 147 10.40 -15.92 -13.44
CA LEU A 147 9.01 -15.59 -13.73
C LEU A 147 8.20 -16.81 -14.22
N ASP A 148 8.81 -18.00 -14.30
CA ASP A 148 8.15 -19.23 -14.79
C ASP A 148 7.44 -19.06 -16.16
N ILE A 149 7.99 -18.19 -17.01
CA ILE A 149 7.46 -17.90 -18.34
C ILE A 149 8.07 -18.89 -19.34
N ASP A 150 7.27 -19.85 -19.83
CA ASP A 150 7.65 -20.84 -20.86
C ASP A 150 7.63 -20.29 -22.30
N GLU A 151 7.73 -18.97 -22.46
CA GLU A 151 7.66 -18.31 -23.77
C GLU A 151 9.02 -18.06 -24.42
N ASP A 152 8.99 -18.09 -25.75
CA ASP A 152 10.17 -17.92 -26.61
C ASP A 152 10.71 -16.49 -26.47
N ARG A 153 11.92 -16.38 -25.93
CA ARG A 153 12.49 -15.15 -25.32
C ARG A 153 12.60 -13.96 -26.28
N GLY A 154 12.64 -14.22 -27.58
CA GLY A 154 12.67 -13.20 -28.63
C GLY A 154 11.32 -12.52 -28.90
N LYS A 155 10.25 -12.88 -28.17
CA LYS A 155 8.88 -12.41 -28.41
C LYS A 155 8.22 -11.72 -27.21
N LEU A 156 9.01 -11.39 -26.18
CA LEU A 156 8.52 -10.67 -25.01
C LEU A 156 8.56 -9.14 -25.24
N LYS A 157 7.53 -8.44 -24.78
CA LYS A 157 7.53 -6.98 -24.64
C LYS A 157 7.50 -6.59 -23.17
N LEU A 158 8.11 -5.44 -22.85
CA LEU A 158 8.11 -4.85 -21.51
C LEU A 158 7.43 -3.48 -21.54
N ASN A 159 6.68 -3.16 -20.50
CA ASN A 159 6.16 -1.82 -20.26
C ASN A 159 6.35 -1.45 -18.78
N ALA A 160 6.97 -0.31 -18.51
CA ALA A 160 7.01 0.24 -17.16
C ALA A 160 5.76 1.11 -16.96
N GLU A 161 5.04 0.92 -15.86
CA GLU A 161 3.85 1.71 -15.54
C GLU A 161 4.17 3.21 -15.43
N HIS A 162 5.35 3.52 -14.86
CA HIS A 162 5.86 4.87 -14.68
C HIS A 162 7.29 5.01 -15.25
N PRO A 163 7.45 5.22 -16.58
CA PRO A 163 8.76 5.34 -17.23
C PRO A 163 9.61 6.51 -16.71
N GLU A 164 8.98 7.52 -16.13
CA GLU A 164 9.62 8.65 -15.46
C GLU A 164 10.29 8.25 -14.13
N LEU A 165 9.86 7.15 -13.51
CA LEU A 165 10.42 6.64 -12.26
C LEU A 165 11.40 5.48 -12.51
N LEU A 166 11.12 4.64 -13.52
CA LEU A 166 11.86 3.41 -13.77
C LEU A 166 11.93 3.07 -15.27
N ASP A 167 13.14 2.95 -15.82
CA ASP A 167 13.38 2.39 -17.15
C ASP A 167 13.55 0.87 -17.05
N ALA A 168 12.87 0.11 -17.92
CA ALA A 168 12.96 -1.35 -17.94
C ALA A 168 13.24 -1.87 -19.36
N LYS A 169 14.30 -2.66 -19.50
CA LYS A 169 14.75 -3.17 -20.81
C LYS A 169 15.13 -4.64 -20.75
N LEU A 170 14.85 -5.35 -21.85
CA LEU A 170 15.28 -6.73 -22.04
C LEU A 170 16.75 -6.74 -22.49
N VAL A 171 17.60 -7.44 -21.75
CA VAL A 171 19.03 -7.62 -22.04
C VAL A 171 19.35 -9.11 -22.02
N GLY A 172 19.27 -9.75 -23.19
CA GLY A 172 19.38 -11.21 -23.31
C GLY A 172 18.25 -11.91 -22.54
N ASN A 173 18.61 -12.71 -21.54
CA ASN A 173 17.66 -13.42 -20.66
C ASN A 173 17.23 -12.62 -19.42
N HIS A 174 17.60 -11.34 -19.33
CA HIS A 174 17.38 -10.56 -18.13
C HIS A 174 16.52 -9.33 -18.42
N ILE A 175 15.75 -8.89 -17.43
CA ILE A 175 15.15 -7.56 -17.39
C ILE A 175 16.09 -6.69 -16.55
N LYS A 176 16.64 -5.64 -17.16
CA LYS A 176 17.39 -4.60 -16.45
C LYS A 176 16.44 -3.45 -16.15
N ALA A 177 16.19 -3.19 -14.86
CA ALA A 177 15.37 -2.10 -14.38
C ALA A 177 16.25 -1.04 -13.71
N THR A 178 16.18 0.21 -14.17
CA THR A 178 17.05 1.32 -13.74
C THR A 178 16.19 2.47 -13.23
N PRO A 179 16.25 2.81 -11.93
CA PRO A 179 15.56 3.98 -11.41
C PRO A 179 16.06 5.27 -12.08
N ASN A 180 15.15 6.15 -12.50
CA ASN A 180 15.45 7.40 -13.22
C ASN A 180 15.14 8.65 -12.39
N LEU A 181 15.45 8.59 -11.10
CA LEU A 181 14.80 9.40 -10.08
C LEU A 181 15.69 10.48 -9.44
N LEU A 182 16.98 10.56 -9.75
CA LEU A 182 17.90 11.43 -8.99
C LEU A 182 17.48 12.92 -9.00
N GLU A 183 16.89 13.41 -10.09
CA GLU A 183 16.43 14.81 -10.21
C GLU A 183 14.97 15.01 -9.76
N THR A 184 14.12 14.01 -9.92
CA THR A 184 12.70 14.05 -9.49
C THR A 184 12.57 13.85 -7.97
N TYR A 185 13.42 13.01 -7.38
CA TYR A 185 13.42 12.66 -5.96
C TYR A 185 13.76 13.84 -5.04
N LYS A 186 14.71 14.71 -5.45
CA LYS A 186 15.01 15.97 -4.75
C LYS A 186 13.79 16.89 -4.59
N LYS A 187 12.81 16.78 -5.51
CA LYS A 187 11.58 17.58 -5.50
C LYS A 187 10.44 16.94 -4.73
N LEU A 188 10.40 15.61 -4.66
CA LEU A 188 9.24 14.87 -4.13
C LEU A 188 9.12 14.92 -2.59
N ARG A 189 10.19 15.28 -1.84
CA ARG A 189 10.30 15.06 -0.37
C ARG A 189 10.09 13.57 -0.02
N PRO A 190 10.71 13.02 1.03
CA PRO A 190 10.96 11.59 1.11
C PRO A 190 9.67 10.85 1.42
N GLN A 191 8.97 10.39 0.38
CA GLN A 191 8.22 9.16 0.55
C GLN A 191 9.25 8.05 0.73
N ARG A 192 9.17 7.31 1.85
CA ARG A 192 10.23 6.37 2.23
C ARG A 192 10.40 5.26 1.20
N VAL A 193 9.35 4.99 0.42
CA VAL A 193 9.31 3.95 -0.60
C VAL A 193 8.42 4.37 -1.77
N LEU A 194 8.96 4.40 -2.98
CA LEU A 194 8.17 4.57 -4.22
C LEU A 194 7.82 3.20 -4.81
N ARG A 195 6.59 3.02 -5.27
CA ARG A 195 6.13 1.78 -5.92
C ARG A 195 5.85 2.03 -7.40
N THR A 196 6.31 1.12 -8.24
CA THR A 196 5.96 1.06 -9.66
C THR A 196 5.95 -0.40 -10.13
N HIS A 197 5.45 -0.67 -11.32
CA HIS A 197 5.40 -2.01 -11.88
C HIS A 197 6.04 -2.10 -13.27
N ILE A 198 6.58 -3.28 -13.58
CA ILE A 198 6.99 -3.68 -14.93
C ILE A 198 6.04 -4.78 -15.39
N MET A 199 5.42 -4.56 -16.54
CA MET A 199 4.49 -5.49 -17.17
C MET A 199 5.20 -6.23 -18.31
N VAL A 200 5.05 -7.56 -18.36
CA VAL A 200 5.65 -8.43 -19.38
C VAL A 200 4.54 -9.05 -20.23
N TYR A 201 4.68 -8.98 -21.56
CA TYR A 201 3.66 -9.44 -22.53
C TYR A 201 4.23 -10.41 -23.57
N SER A 202 3.37 -11.31 -24.08
CA SER A 202 3.64 -12.14 -25.26
C SER A 202 3.19 -11.46 -26.56
N ASN A 203 4.04 -11.55 -27.59
CA ASN A 203 3.73 -11.10 -28.95
C ASN A 203 3.20 -12.23 -29.88
N LYS A 204 2.87 -13.44 -29.35
CA LYS A 204 2.46 -14.60 -30.18
C LYS A 204 1.02 -14.55 -30.69
N THR A 205 0.13 -13.85 -30.02
CA THR A 205 -1.31 -13.83 -30.35
C THR A 205 -1.71 -12.48 -30.95
N LYS A 206 -2.73 -12.46 -31.83
CA LYS A 206 -3.34 -11.20 -32.37
C LYS A 206 -3.82 -10.22 -31.28
N HIS A 207 -3.87 -10.69 -30.03
CA HIS A 207 -4.10 -9.91 -28.82
C HIS A 207 -2.88 -10.05 -27.92
N GLU A 208 -2.34 -8.94 -27.40
CA GLU A 208 -1.23 -8.95 -26.46
C GLU A 208 -1.66 -9.68 -25.18
N LYS A 209 -1.05 -10.83 -24.88
CA LYS A 209 -1.34 -11.59 -23.66
C LYS A 209 -0.38 -11.15 -22.56
N TYR A 210 -0.94 -10.78 -21.41
CA TYR A 210 -0.17 -10.50 -20.20
C TYR A 210 0.47 -11.78 -19.66
N LEU A 211 1.76 -11.74 -19.31
CA LEU A 211 2.53 -12.90 -18.84
C LEU A 211 3.01 -12.76 -17.40
N ALA A 212 3.51 -11.58 -16.99
CA ALA A 212 4.08 -11.36 -15.66
C ALA A 212 4.00 -9.90 -15.21
N LEU A 213 3.87 -9.69 -13.90
CA LEU A 213 3.86 -8.38 -13.23
C LEU A 213 5.01 -8.30 -12.22
N ILE A 214 5.93 -7.36 -12.38
CA ILE A 214 7.03 -7.18 -11.43
C ILE A 214 6.80 -5.90 -10.66
N ALA A 215 6.52 -6.00 -9.36
CA ALA A 215 6.44 -4.84 -8.48
C ALA A 215 7.83 -4.40 -8.03
N VAL A 216 8.18 -3.14 -8.28
CA VAL A 216 9.46 -2.55 -7.88
C VAL A 216 9.23 -1.52 -6.79
N ARG A 217 9.84 -1.75 -5.63
CA ARG A 217 9.86 -0.87 -4.46
C ARG A 217 11.21 -0.17 -4.40
N ILE A 218 11.21 1.15 -4.62
CA ILE A 218 12.41 2.00 -4.69
C ILE A 218 12.56 2.74 -3.38
N PHE A 219 13.70 2.56 -2.71
CA PHE A 219 14.02 3.17 -1.42
C PHE A 219 15.01 4.32 -1.59
N ASP A 220 14.92 5.30 -0.69
CA ASP A 220 16.01 6.23 -0.47
C ASP A 220 17.11 5.55 0.34
N CYS A 221 18.28 5.46 -0.28
CA CYS A 221 19.48 4.87 0.33
C CYS A 221 20.64 5.88 0.30
N ILE A 222 20.35 7.16 0.06
CA ILE A 222 21.34 8.23 0.07
C ILE A 222 21.44 8.71 1.52
N GLU A 223 22.43 8.17 2.25
CA GLU A 223 22.84 8.70 3.57
C GLU A 223 23.51 10.08 3.46
#